data_AF-A0A7J4QYF1-F1
#
_entry.id   AF-A0A7J4QYF1-F1
#
_cell.length_a   1.000
_cell.length_b   1.000
_cell.length_c   1.000
_cell.angle_alpha   90.00
_cell.angle_beta   90.00
_cell.angle_gamma   90.00
#
_symmetry.space_group_name_H-M   'P 1'
#
loop_
_entity.id
_entity.type
_entity.pdbx_description
1 polymer ?
#
loop_
_entity_poly.entity_id
_entity_poly.type
_entity_poly.pdbx_seq_one_letter_code
_entity_poly.pdbx_strand_id
1 'polypeptide(L)'
;MSAMRNSTTNRNVFTALTLILMFLLADVFVPSAFPAPELLEEEPTVQRVVSTINPSLDTYIDSDYPNDDYASEDTGLLGASGTSEARLLISFPLNYASTDTIHSARLDLVCSNSGSTNGLVVYPASTSVTWDENATWSSRDGLLMWAEPGADDGSDRSDWEPPVVTSPLGPSGGSSSVQLNVTALAQSAVASGASAFELLVSAHGSQYDCAMNETLNAADRPSLRVDSSTTTAGSGGQISPNFVDDGAPLMSGDFILSADLTPSMTWSGFSGIMAEVQLSLDDGFKSEQDNYNWLYNSDMHASSFTFSGTTGSVDIPSSDAFENGTYMHYRMRAMDSTGTLSSWTSGNFFLPSHDVTLNNDGTASITVDVDDLSTDFVFIEDAVADEHSKNTNYGSSTTLEAKLSSNKESIPHFRLSFDALGMHSNATILDASLDLTRSTSSGTATLALHEMDNDGSWIEGELTWLRKKTNQWWKSGGRGLLSNASDSGVFGSQISDDFSFDLTTV
;
A
#
# COMPACT_ATOMS: atom_id res chain seq x y z
N MET A 1 -49.84 61.84 95.36
CA MET A 1 -50.04 62.91 94.36
C MET A 1 -48.68 63.33 93.83
N SER A 2 -48.58 63.48 92.50
CA SER A 2 -47.52 64.13 91.71
C SER A 2 -46.51 63.26 90.92
N ALA A 3 -46.67 63.40 89.60
CA ALA A 3 -45.69 63.47 88.49
C ALA A 3 -44.92 62.23 87.99
N MET A 4 -45.34 61.75 86.80
CA MET A 4 -44.60 61.77 85.49
C MET A 4 -43.10 62.20 85.55
N ARG A 5 -42.15 61.68 84.74
CA ARG A 5 -42.21 61.41 83.28
C ARG A 5 -40.90 60.74 82.77
N ASN A 6 -41.08 59.82 81.81
CA ASN A 6 -40.30 59.46 80.59
C ASN A 6 -38.76 59.43 80.51
N SER A 7 -38.27 58.35 79.89
CA SER A 7 -37.07 58.23 79.03
C SER A 7 -37.12 56.79 78.45
N THR A 8 -36.94 56.44 77.16
CA THR A 8 -36.28 57.05 76.01
C THR A 8 -36.79 56.39 74.72
N THR A 9 -37.23 57.21 73.75
CA THR A 9 -37.53 56.82 72.37
C THR A 9 -36.34 57.25 71.52
N ASN A 10 -35.42 56.35 71.12
CA ASN A 10 -34.37 56.69 70.14
C ASN A 10 -33.59 55.49 69.53
N ARG A 11 -34.09 54.26 69.62
CA ARG A 11 -33.38 53.09 69.07
C ARG A 11 -33.93 52.60 67.73
N ASN A 12 -35.20 52.89 67.43
CA ASN A 12 -35.87 52.33 66.23
C ASN A 12 -35.66 53.17 64.96
N VAL A 13 -35.41 54.49 65.09
CA VAL A 13 -35.23 55.38 63.93
C VAL A 13 -33.88 55.15 63.25
N PHE A 14 -32.82 54.90 64.03
CA PHE A 14 -31.48 54.67 63.49
C PHE A 14 -31.40 53.32 62.75
N THR A 15 -32.05 52.27 63.26
CA THR A 15 -32.12 50.95 62.61
C THR A 15 -32.98 50.97 61.34
N ALA A 16 -34.07 51.73 61.34
CA ALA A 16 -34.90 51.90 60.16
C ALA A 16 -34.16 52.67 59.04
N LEU A 17 -33.41 53.72 59.40
CA LEU A 17 -32.60 54.47 58.44
C LEU A 17 -31.44 53.65 57.86
N THR A 18 -30.76 52.81 58.66
CA THR A 18 -29.73 51.91 58.10
C THR A 18 -30.30 50.81 57.23
N LEU A 19 -31.47 50.25 57.56
CA LEU A 19 -32.15 49.26 56.70
C LEU A 19 -32.62 49.86 55.38
N ILE A 20 -33.16 51.08 55.40
CA ILE A 20 -33.56 51.81 54.18
C ILE A 20 -32.33 52.17 53.34
N LEU A 21 -31.23 52.59 53.96
CA LEU A 21 -29.98 52.87 53.26
C LEU A 21 -29.35 51.60 52.67
N MET A 22 -29.42 50.46 53.38
CA MET A 22 -28.99 49.16 52.87
C MET A 22 -29.86 48.67 51.69
N PHE A 23 -31.18 48.89 51.73
CA PHE A 23 -32.07 48.57 50.61
C PHE A 23 -31.84 49.48 49.40
N LEU A 24 -31.63 50.79 49.61
CA LEU A 24 -31.33 51.73 48.53
C LEU A 24 -29.95 51.53 47.91
N LEU A 25 -28.96 51.09 48.68
CA LEU A 25 -27.62 50.76 48.16
C LEU A 25 -27.57 49.37 47.54
N ALA A 26 -28.44 48.43 47.92
CA ALA A 26 -28.49 47.10 47.32
C ALA A 26 -28.72 47.19 45.80
N ASP A 27 -29.68 48.00 45.35
CA ASP A 27 -29.99 48.20 43.91
C ASP A 27 -28.88 48.93 43.13
N VAL A 28 -28.04 49.73 43.79
CA VAL A 28 -26.93 50.46 43.15
C VAL A 28 -25.72 49.55 42.90
N PHE A 29 -25.57 48.45 43.67
CA PHE A 29 -24.46 47.50 43.51
C PHE A 29 -24.82 46.22 42.72
N VAL A 30 -26.09 45.96 42.40
CA VAL A 30 -26.50 44.80 41.57
C VAL A 30 -25.83 44.78 40.19
N PRO A 31 -25.67 45.91 39.45
CA PRO A 31 -25.11 45.86 38.10
C PRO A 31 -23.60 45.52 38.05
N SER A 32 -22.89 45.60 39.19
CA SER A 32 -21.46 45.30 39.28
C SER A 32 -21.12 43.91 39.86
N ALA A 33 -22.12 43.20 40.38
CA ALA A 33 -21.95 41.85 40.95
C ALA A 33 -22.25 40.72 39.95
N PHE A 34 -22.81 41.07 38.79
CA PHE A 34 -22.85 40.18 37.63
C PHE A 34 -21.79 40.68 36.65
N PRO A 35 -20.79 39.87 36.27
CA PRO A 35 -20.01 40.19 35.08
C PRO A 35 -21.02 40.42 33.94
N ALA A 36 -20.75 41.38 33.05
CA ALA A 36 -21.47 41.48 31.79
C ALA A 36 -21.56 40.06 31.21
N PRO A 37 -22.71 39.63 30.63
CA PRO A 37 -22.73 38.34 29.96
C PRO A 37 -21.52 38.35 29.02
N GLU A 38 -20.60 37.41 29.22
CA GLU A 38 -19.61 37.12 28.20
C GLU A 38 -20.45 36.96 26.93
N LEU A 39 -20.25 37.87 25.98
CA LEU A 39 -20.67 37.59 24.62
C LEU A 39 -19.96 36.29 24.32
N LEU A 40 -20.69 35.17 24.40
CA LEU A 40 -20.22 33.91 23.87
C LEU A 40 -19.79 34.28 22.45
N GLU A 41 -18.49 34.24 22.18
CA GLU A 41 -18.05 34.34 20.80
C GLU A 41 -18.86 33.27 20.07
N GLU A 42 -19.60 33.70 19.06
CA GLU A 42 -20.32 32.80 18.18
C GLU A 42 -19.28 31.79 17.73
N GLU A 43 -19.47 30.49 18.06
CA GLU A 43 -18.52 29.46 17.65
C GLU A 43 -18.23 29.69 16.17
N PRO A 44 -16.96 29.77 15.75
CA PRO A 44 -16.63 30.01 14.36
C PRO A 44 -17.26 28.88 13.53
N THR A 45 -18.41 29.16 12.93
CA THR A 45 -19.11 28.19 12.09
C THR A 45 -18.32 28.08 10.79
N VAL A 46 -17.67 26.94 10.59
CA VAL A 46 -17.02 26.64 9.31
C VAL A 46 -18.13 26.55 8.26
N GLN A 47 -18.18 27.52 7.37
CA GLN A 47 -19.11 27.53 6.25
C GLN A 47 -18.61 26.52 5.22
N ARG A 48 -19.40 25.48 4.98
CA ARG A 48 -19.13 24.43 3.98
C ARG A 48 -20.00 24.65 2.75
N VAL A 49 -19.42 24.44 1.58
CA VAL A 49 -20.10 24.58 0.28
C VAL A 49 -19.99 23.26 -0.46
N VAL A 50 -21.13 22.74 -0.93
CA VAL A 50 -21.17 21.61 -1.83
C VAL A 50 -21.39 22.13 -3.25
N SER A 51 -20.47 21.78 -4.14
CA SER A 51 -20.49 22.13 -5.56
C SER A 51 -20.61 20.88 -6.42
N THR A 52 -21.34 20.98 -7.53
CA THR A 52 -21.33 19.97 -8.60
C THR A 52 -20.72 20.62 -9.84
N ILE A 53 -19.67 20.02 -10.37
CA ILE A 53 -18.85 20.54 -11.45
C ILE A 53 -18.96 19.56 -12.63
N ASN A 54 -19.22 20.10 -13.81
CA ASN A 54 -19.24 19.33 -15.05
C ASN A 54 -17.83 19.28 -15.66
N PRO A 55 -17.49 18.23 -16.42
CA PRO A 55 -16.21 18.15 -17.09
C PRO A 55 -16.07 19.26 -18.14
N SER A 56 -14.85 19.77 -18.29
CA SER A 56 -14.46 20.68 -19.37
C SER A 56 -13.90 19.95 -20.59
N LEU A 57 -13.30 18.77 -20.38
CA LEU A 57 -12.81 17.86 -21.42
C LEU A 57 -13.07 16.44 -20.94
N ASP A 58 -13.42 15.56 -21.85
CA ASP A 58 -13.49 14.13 -21.60
C ASP A 58 -13.28 13.32 -22.88
N THR A 59 -12.60 12.19 -22.74
CA THR A 59 -12.35 11.24 -23.82
C THR A 59 -12.04 9.87 -23.21
N TYR A 60 -11.84 8.86 -24.03
CA TYR A 60 -11.32 7.57 -23.60
C TYR A 60 -10.17 7.13 -24.49
N ILE A 61 -9.34 6.23 -23.97
CA ILE A 61 -8.24 5.61 -24.70
C ILE A 61 -8.44 4.10 -24.69
N ASP A 62 -8.16 3.46 -25.82
CA ASP A 62 -8.43 2.04 -26.05
C ASP A 62 -7.22 1.35 -26.66
N SER A 63 -6.77 0.27 -26.01
CA SER A 63 -5.63 -0.52 -26.44
C SER A 63 -5.87 -1.30 -27.73
N ASP A 64 -7.12 -1.58 -28.11
CA ASP A 64 -7.45 -2.24 -29.38
C ASP A 64 -7.17 -1.33 -30.60
N TYR A 65 -7.33 -0.02 -30.41
CA TYR A 65 -7.11 1.00 -31.44
C TYR A 65 -6.14 2.07 -30.93
N PRO A 66 -4.85 1.74 -30.81
CA PRO A 66 -3.94 2.51 -29.95
C PRO A 66 -3.53 3.89 -30.48
N ASN A 67 -3.98 4.26 -31.69
CA ASN A 67 -3.69 5.54 -32.34
C ASN A 67 -4.97 6.30 -32.74
N ASP A 68 -6.15 5.79 -32.38
CA ASP A 68 -7.42 6.46 -32.68
C ASP A 68 -7.78 7.34 -31.48
N ASP A 69 -8.19 8.58 -31.76
CA ASP A 69 -8.78 9.49 -30.78
C ASP A 69 -10.31 9.34 -30.79
N TYR A 70 -10.92 9.57 -29.63
CA TYR A 70 -12.36 9.42 -29.42
C TYR A 70 -13.01 10.70 -28.91
N ALA A 71 -12.47 11.84 -29.32
CA ALA A 71 -13.03 13.14 -29.01
C ALA A 71 -14.50 13.21 -29.47
N SER A 72 -15.37 13.80 -28.64
CA SER A 72 -16.79 14.01 -28.93
C SER A 72 -17.66 12.74 -29.05
N GLU A 73 -17.17 11.58 -28.64
CA GLU A 73 -18.01 10.38 -28.52
C GLU A 73 -18.99 10.53 -27.35
N ASP A 74 -20.24 10.10 -27.53
CA ASP A 74 -21.24 10.21 -26.46
C ASP A 74 -21.08 9.15 -25.36
N THR A 75 -20.35 8.08 -25.64
CA THR A 75 -19.96 7.05 -24.68
C THR A 75 -18.48 6.70 -24.80
N GLY A 76 -17.84 6.40 -23.67
CA GLY A 76 -16.45 5.93 -23.59
C GLY A 76 -16.32 4.56 -22.97
N LEU A 77 -15.42 3.73 -23.49
CA LEU A 77 -15.15 2.39 -22.98
C LEU A 77 -14.35 2.46 -21.67
N LEU A 78 -14.78 1.71 -20.66
CA LEU A 78 -14.08 1.55 -19.38
C LEU A 78 -13.96 0.07 -19.01
N GLY A 79 -12.74 -0.38 -18.78
CA GLY A 79 -12.42 -1.73 -18.31
C GLY A 79 -11.89 -2.65 -19.40
N ALA A 80 -11.84 -3.95 -19.10
CA ALA A 80 -11.14 -4.94 -19.90
C ALA A 80 -12.08 -5.82 -20.74
N SER A 81 -11.66 -6.11 -21.98
CA SER A 81 -12.32 -7.02 -22.92
C SER A 81 -11.29 -7.97 -23.54
N GLY A 82 -11.18 -9.18 -22.98
CA GLY A 82 -10.17 -10.15 -23.40
C GLY A 82 -8.76 -9.68 -23.02
N THR A 83 -7.92 -9.40 -24.02
CA THR A 83 -6.56 -8.85 -23.82
C THR A 83 -6.49 -7.34 -24.01
N SER A 84 -7.61 -6.70 -24.30
CA SER A 84 -7.71 -5.25 -24.48
C SER A 84 -8.25 -4.59 -23.22
N GLU A 85 -7.81 -3.37 -22.96
CA GLU A 85 -8.34 -2.50 -21.93
C GLU A 85 -8.61 -1.08 -22.47
N ALA A 86 -9.59 -0.43 -21.85
CA ALA A 86 -9.94 0.95 -22.11
C ALA A 86 -10.04 1.75 -20.81
N ARG A 87 -9.65 3.03 -20.88
CA ARG A 87 -9.55 3.94 -19.73
C ARG A 87 -10.20 5.28 -20.08
N LEU A 88 -10.83 5.92 -19.11
CA LEU A 88 -11.43 7.25 -19.29
C LEU A 88 -10.46 8.35 -18.85
N LEU A 89 -10.43 9.44 -19.59
CA LEU A 89 -9.76 10.69 -19.25
C LEU A 89 -10.80 11.78 -19.07
N ILE A 90 -10.84 12.43 -17.90
CA ILE A 90 -11.86 13.43 -17.58
C ILE A 90 -11.19 14.60 -16.86
N SER A 91 -11.41 15.82 -17.36
CA SER A 91 -10.86 17.06 -16.79
C SER A 91 -11.98 17.95 -16.26
N PHE A 92 -11.86 18.40 -15.02
CA PHE A 92 -12.80 19.34 -14.39
C PHE A 92 -12.11 20.68 -14.10
N PRO A 93 -12.76 21.83 -14.34
CA PRO A 93 -12.21 23.11 -13.94
C PRO A 93 -12.19 23.25 -12.41
N LEU A 94 -11.03 23.56 -11.83
CA LEU A 94 -10.90 23.86 -10.41
C LEU A 94 -10.84 25.37 -10.17
N ASN A 95 -11.75 25.86 -9.34
CA ASN A 95 -11.84 27.27 -8.96
C ASN A 95 -11.71 27.42 -7.43
N TYR A 96 -10.65 26.84 -6.87
CA TYR A 96 -10.34 26.87 -5.44
C TYR A 96 -9.01 27.56 -5.19
N ALA A 97 -8.87 28.27 -4.07
CA ALA A 97 -7.57 28.76 -3.65
C ALA A 97 -6.74 27.59 -3.13
N SER A 98 -5.41 27.64 -3.27
CA SER A 98 -4.53 26.56 -2.83
C SER A 98 -4.51 26.35 -1.30
N THR A 99 -5.12 27.26 -0.55
CA THR A 99 -5.32 27.15 0.89
C THR A 99 -6.68 26.57 1.27
N ASP A 100 -7.63 26.50 0.34
CA ASP A 100 -8.98 25.99 0.64
C ASP A 100 -8.92 24.50 1.01
N THR A 101 -9.81 24.10 1.91
CA THR A 101 -9.92 22.70 2.34
C THR A 101 -10.96 21.99 1.49
N ILE A 102 -10.59 20.87 0.88
CA ILE A 102 -11.52 19.89 0.32
C ILE A 102 -11.78 18.83 1.38
N HIS A 103 -13.02 18.68 1.82
CA HIS A 103 -13.41 17.67 2.83
C HIS A 103 -13.82 16.35 2.20
N SER A 104 -14.45 16.40 1.02
CA SER A 104 -14.76 15.21 0.23
C SER A 104 -14.90 15.59 -1.24
N ALA A 105 -14.49 14.68 -2.12
CA ALA A 105 -14.74 14.78 -3.55
C ALA A 105 -15.16 13.41 -4.09
N ARG A 106 -16.18 13.41 -4.95
CA ARG A 106 -16.73 12.21 -5.58
C ARG A 106 -16.90 12.43 -7.07
N LEU A 107 -16.38 11.51 -7.87
CA LEU A 107 -16.71 11.41 -9.29
C LEU A 107 -17.89 10.45 -9.45
N ASP A 108 -18.97 10.94 -10.07
CA ASP A 108 -20.15 10.15 -10.40
C ASP A 108 -20.16 9.88 -11.92
N LEU A 109 -20.22 8.60 -12.29
CA LEU A 109 -20.34 8.11 -13.66
C LEU A 109 -21.57 7.22 -13.81
N VAL A 110 -22.13 7.19 -15.02
CA VAL A 110 -23.18 6.23 -15.42
C VAL A 110 -22.62 5.36 -16.53
N CYS A 111 -22.45 4.07 -16.23
CA CYS A 111 -21.89 3.10 -17.15
C CYS A 111 -22.90 1.99 -17.43
N SER A 112 -22.85 1.40 -18.63
CA SER A 112 -23.80 0.38 -19.04
C SER A 112 -23.12 -0.77 -19.78
N ASN A 113 -23.79 -1.91 -19.79
CA ASN A 113 -23.40 -3.04 -20.63
C ASN A 113 -24.68 -3.74 -21.11
N SER A 114 -24.65 -4.31 -22.32
CA SER A 114 -25.80 -4.97 -22.94
C SER A 114 -25.96 -6.45 -22.56
N GLY A 115 -25.01 -7.03 -21.84
CA GLY A 115 -24.98 -8.45 -21.46
C GLY A 115 -24.67 -8.68 -19.99
N SER A 116 -24.51 -9.96 -19.66
CA SER A 116 -24.09 -10.36 -18.30
C SER A 116 -22.64 -9.97 -18.07
N THR A 117 -22.36 -9.39 -16.92
CA THR A 117 -21.01 -8.99 -16.51
C THR A 117 -20.72 -9.47 -15.09
N ASN A 118 -19.45 -9.50 -14.72
CA ASN A 118 -19.03 -9.76 -13.34
C ASN A 118 -18.90 -8.46 -12.51
N GLY A 119 -19.31 -7.32 -13.08
CA GLY A 119 -19.02 -6.00 -12.54
C GLY A 119 -17.66 -5.46 -12.99
N LEU A 120 -17.44 -4.19 -12.67
CA LEU A 120 -16.16 -3.49 -12.73
C LEU A 120 -15.55 -3.35 -11.35
N VAL A 121 -14.22 -3.31 -11.33
CA VAL A 121 -13.41 -2.82 -10.21
C VAL A 121 -12.69 -1.58 -10.70
N VAL A 122 -13.12 -0.40 -10.25
CA VAL A 122 -12.78 0.87 -10.89
C VAL A 122 -11.83 1.67 -9.99
N TYR A 123 -10.70 2.10 -10.57
CA TYR A 123 -9.61 2.79 -9.91
C TYR A 123 -9.45 4.20 -10.50
N PRO A 124 -9.48 5.27 -9.68
CA PRO A 124 -9.14 6.60 -10.12
C PRO A 124 -7.67 6.94 -9.81
N ALA A 125 -7.03 7.68 -10.71
CA ALA A 125 -5.75 8.36 -10.50
C ALA A 125 -5.83 9.78 -11.10
N SER A 126 -4.94 10.68 -10.71
CA SER A 126 -4.77 11.96 -11.41
C SER A 126 -3.66 11.86 -12.44
N THR A 127 -3.80 12.52 -13.59
CA THR A 127 -2.70 12.63 -14.55
C THR A 127 -1.65 13.61 -14.03
N SER A 128 -0.37 13.23 -14.12
CA SER A 128 0.79 14.04 -13.74
C SER A 128 1.27 14.92 -14.91
N VAL A 129 0.77 14.64 -16.11
CA VAL A 129 1.05 15.37 -17.34
C VAL A 129 -0.25 15.82 -18.00
N THR A 130 -0.19 16.95 -18.70
CA THR A 130 -1.34 17.51 -19.42
C THR A 130 -1.68 16.66 -20.64
N TRP A 131 -2.97 16.52 -20.92
CA TRP A 131 -3.52 15.86 -22.09
C TRP A 131 -4.64 16.73 -22.72
N ASP A 132 -5.06 16.38 -23.92
CA ASP A 132 -6.25 16.97 -24.56
C ASP A 132 -7.14 15.89 -25.20
N GLU A 133 -8.27 16.29 -25.80
CA GLU A 133 -9.24 15.34 -26.36
C GLU A 133 -8.70 14.50 -27.53
N ASN A 134 -7.54 14.87 -28.11
CA ASN A 134 -6.85 14.04 -29.10
C ASN A 134 -5.99 12.94 -28.46
N ALA A 135 -6.12 12.71 -27.14
CA ALA A 135 -5.48 11.60 -26.48
C ALA A 135 -5.89 10.26 -27.10
N THR A 136 -4.91 9.38 -27.22
CA THR A 136 -5.01 8.00 -27.72
C THR A 136 -4.32 7.09 -26.71
N TRP A 137 -4.40 5.77 -26.91
CA TRP A 137 -3.64 4.83 -26.07
C TRP A 137 -2.14 5.13 -26.06
N SER A 138 -1.58 5.56 -27.18
CA SER A 138 -0.13 5.76 -27.33
C SER A 138 0.34 7.19 -27.03
N SER A 139 -0.54 8.18 -27.16
CA SER A 139 -0.18 9.60 -27.08
C SER A 139 -1.20 10.40 -26.28
N ARG A 140 -0.73 11.38 -25.50
CA ARG A 140 -1.57 12.21 -24.62
C ARG A 140 -2.26 13.40 -25.30
N ASP A 141 -1.86 13.75 -26.51
CA ASP A 141 -2.39 14.91 -27.27
C ASP A 141 -2.29 14.70 -28.79
N GLY A 142 -2.10 13.45 -29.23
CA GLY A 142 -1.85 13.08 -30.62
C GLY A 142 -0.43 13.36 -31.15
N LEU A 143 0.46 13.99 -30.35
CA LEU A 143 1.84 14.32 -30.73
C LEU A 143 2.88 13.81 -29.72
N LEU A 144 2.65 14.03 -28.43
CA LEU A 144 3.49 13.63 -27.32
C LEU A 144 3.06 12.26 -26.82
N MET A 145 4.01 11.35 -26.72
CA MET A 145 3.74 10.00 -26.23
C MET A 145 3.53 10.01 -24.72
N TRP A 146 2.71 9.07 -24.23
CA TRP A 146 2.83 8.62 -22.84
C TRP A 146 4.21 7.98 -22.63
N ALA A 147 4.73 8.02 -21.41
CA ALA A 147 5.94 7.28 -21.06
C ALA A 147 5.73 5.76 -21.23
N GLU A 148 4.54 5.28 -20.86
CA GLU A 148 4.04 3.95 -21.19
C GLU A 148 2.62 4.05 -21.76
N PRO A 149 2.29 3.32 -22.85
CA PRO A 149 0.94 3.34 -23.43
C PRO A 149 -0.16 3.09 -22.39
N GLY A 150 -1.27 3.80 -22.50
CA GLY A 150 -2.35 3.78 -21.50
C GLY A 150 -2.13 4.71 -20.31
N ALA A 151 -1.06 5.52 -20.31
CA ALA A 151 -0.63 6.35 -19.18
C ALA A 151 -0.34 5.49 -17.93
N ASP A 152 0.30 4.33 -18.12
CA ASP A 152 0.48 3.37 -17.03
C ASP A 152 1.70 3.62 -16.15
N ASP A 153 2.69 4.33 -16.68
CA ASP A 153 3.92 4.71 -15.98
C ASP A 153 3.65 5.75 -14.88
N GLY A 154 4.37 5.63 -13.76
CA GLY A 154 4.23 6.54 -12.61
C GLY A 154 4.65 7.99 -12.87
N SER A 155 5.27 8.30 -14.02
CA SER A 155 5.53 9.68 -14.44
C SER A 155 4.35 10.32 -15.19
N ASP A 156 3.41 9.52 -15.72
CA ASP A 156 2.23 10.02 -16.43
C ASP A 156 1.01 10.21 -15.49
N ARG A 157 0.96 9.49 -14.37
CA ARG A 157 -0.15 9.53 -13.40
C ARG A 157 0.33 9.40 -11.95
N SER A 158 -0.56 9.72 -11.01
CA SER A 158 -0.39 9.38 -9.60
C SER A 158 -0.61 7.88 -9.35
N ASP A 159 -0.33 7.45 -8.12
CA ASP A 159 -0.78 6.16 -7.61
C ASP A 159 -2.31 6.03 -7.76
N TRP A 160 -2.78 4.79 -7.95
CA TRP A 160 -4.20 4.48 -7.96
C TRP A 160 -4.79 4.68 -6.55
N GLU A 161 -5.90 5.40 -6.45
CA GLU A 161 -6.71 5.43 -5.22
C GLU A 161 -7.53 4.13 -5.07
N PRO A 162 -7.96 3.79 -3.83
CA PRO A 162 -8.68 2.54 -3.59
C PRO A 162 -9.90 2.35 -4.51
N PRO A 163 -10.15 1.12 -4.98
CA PRO A 163 -11.16 0.88 -5.98
C PRO A 163 -12.59 0.94 -5.45
N VAL A 164 -13.53 1.05 -6.37
CA VAL A 164 -14.95 0.73 -6.14
C VAL A 164 -15.35 -0.48 -6.97
N VAL A 165 -15.94 -1.47 -6.31
CA VAL A 165 -16.50 -2.65 -6.96
C VAL A 165 -17.97 -2.40 -7.27
N THR A 166 -18.33 -2.47 -8.54
CA THR A 166 -19.73 -2.37 -8.98
C THR A 166 -20.42 -3.73 -8.95
N SER A 167 -21.73 -3.75 -8.80
CA SER A 167 -22.49 -5.01 -8.85
C SER A 167 -22.49 -5.65 -10.25
N PRO A 168 -22.46 -6.98 -10.36
CA PRO A 168 -22.66 -7.70 -11.61
C PRO A 168 -23.97 -7.31 -12.30
N LEU A 169 -23.95 -7.20 -13.64
CA LEU A 169 -25.16 -7.03 -14.44
C LEU A 169 -25.68 -8.40 -14.90
N GLY A 170 -27.00 -8.55 -14.88
CA GLY A 170 -27.67 -9.80 -15.28
C GLY A 170 -27.66 -10.03 -16.80
N PRO A 171 -28.27 -11.11 -17.29
CA PRO A 171 -28.24 -11.50 -18.70
C PRO A 171 -28.81 -10.46 -19.69
N SER A 172 -29.66 -9.55 -19.22
CA SER A 172 -30.23 -8.45 -20.00
C SER A 172 -29.38 -7.17 -19.98
N GLY A 173 -28.22 -7.20 -19.33
CA GLY A 173 -27.42 -6.01 -19.07
C GLY A 173 -28.16 -4.99 -18.19
N GLY A 174 -27.75 -3.73 -18.34
CA GLY A 174 -28.35 -2.59 -17.65
C GLY A 174 -27.37 -1.43 -17.47
N SER A 175 -27.75 -0.48 -16.62
CA SER A 175 -26.89 0.63 -16.21
C SER A 175 -26.46 0.46 -14.76
N SER A 176 -25.24 0.89 -14.46
CA SER A 176 -24.60 0.91 -13.16
C SER A 176 -24.09 2.32 -12.89
N SER A 177 -24.34 2.83 -11.68
CA SER A 177 -23.74 4.09 -11.23
C SER A 177 -22.42 3.79 -10.54
N VAL A 178 -21.34 4.40 -11.03
CA VAL A 178 -20.01 4.28 -10.44
C VAL A 178 -19.72 5.56 -9.66
N GLN A 179 -19.45 5.43 -8.37
CA GLN A 179 -19.21 6.55 -7.46
C GLN A 179 -17.81 6.43 -6.88
N LEU A 180 -16.85 7.13 -7.47
CA LEU A 180 -15.44 7.06 -7.07
C LEU A 180 -15.13 8.10 -6.01
N ASN A 181 -14.47 7.69 -4.92
CA ASN A 181 -13.91 8.62 -3.96
C ASN A 181 -12.60 9.17 -4.52
N VAL A 182 -12.60 10.45 -4.89
CA VAL A 182 -11.44 11.15 -5.46
C VAL A 182 -10.94 12.25 -4.52
N THR A 183 -11.25 12.13 -3.22
CA THR A 183 -10.97 13.15 -2.20
C THR A 183 -9.48 13.47 -2.11
N ALA A 184 -8.62 12.45 -1.98
CA ALA A 184 -7.17 12.66 -1.88
C ALA A 184 -6.59 13.32 -3.14
N LEU A 185 -7.03 12.87 -4.32
CA LEU A 185 -6.61 13.42 -5.60
C LEU A 185 -7.03 14.90 -5.74
N ALA A 186 -8.28 15.23 -5.37
CA ALA A 186 -8.77 16.61 -5.40
C ALA A 186 -8.07 17.51 -4.37
N GLN A 187 -7.78 17.00 -3.17
CA GLN A 187 -6.98 17.70 -2.16
C GLN A 187 -5.59 18.04 -2.69
N SER A 188 -4.91 17.08 -3.31
CA SER A 188 -3.59 17.28 -3.93
C SER A 188 -3.63 18.31 -5.07
N ALA A 189 -4.63 18.23 -5.95
CA ALA A 189 -4.81 19.18 -7.05
C ALA A 189 -5.04 20.61 -6.55
N VAL A 190 -5.88 20.80 -5.52
CA VAL A 190 -6.11 22.12 -4.92
C VAL A 190 -4.86 22.63 -4.21
N ALA A 191 -4.20 21.80 -3.39
CA ALA A 191 -3.00 22.19 -2.66
C ALA A 191 -1.84 22.62 -3.58
N SER A 192 -1.73 22.00 -4.76
CA SER A 192 -0.75 22.38 -5.79
C SER A 192 -1.13 23.62 -6.61
N GLY A 193 -2.33 24.19 -6.39
CA GLY A 193 -2.83 25.35 -7.11
C GLY A 193 -3.21 25.04 -8.56
N ALA A 194 -3.58 23.79 -8.86
CA ALA A 194 -4.00 23.39 -10.19
C ALA A 194 -5.30 24.10 -10.61
N SER A 195 -5.34 24.58 -11.86
CA SER A 195 -6.53 25.19 -12.47
C SER A 195 -7.55 24.17 -12.99
N ALA A 196 -7.12 22.92 -13.14
CA ALA A 196 -7.95 21.82 -13.59
C ALA A 196 -7.63 20.57 -12.74
N PHE A 197 -8.62 19.71 -12.62
CA PHE A 197 -8.51 18.41 -11.99
C PHE A 197 -8.66 17.35 -13.07
N GLU A 198 -7.53 16.76 -13.44
CA GLU A 198 -7.46 15.78 -14.51
C GLU A 198 -7.39 14.37 -13.91
N LEU A 199 -8.35 13.54 -14.30
CA LEU A 199 -8.53 12.19 -13.80
C LEU A 199 -8.33 11.17 -14.93
N LEU A 200 -7.60 10.12 -14.60
CA LEU A 200 -7.55 8.86 -15.35
C LEU A 200 -8.35 7.82 -14.56
N VAL A 201 -9.30 7.17 -15.23
CA VAL A 201 -10.13 6.12 -14.63
C VAL A 201 -9.86 4.82 -15.37
N SER A 202 -9.35 3.83 -14.66
CA SER A 202 -9.10 2.49 -15.18
C SER A 202 -9.99 1.48 -14.45
N ALA A 203 -10.29 0.35 -15.09
CA ALA A 203 -11.03 -0.71 -14.42
C ALA A 203 -10.57 -2.11 -14.82
N HIS A 204 -10.81 -3.07 -13.94
CA HIS A 204 -10.67 -4.51 -14.19
C HIS A 204 -12.04 -5.20 -14.24
N GLY A 205 -12.02 -6.47 -14.67
CA GLY A 205 -13.17 -7.36 -14.67
C GLY A 205 -13.89 -7.41 -16.02
N SER A 206 -14.80 -6.47 -16.26
CA SER A 206 -15.58 -6.38 -17.52
C SER A 206 -15.28 -5.07 -18.25
N GLN A 207 -15.85 -4.87 -19.44
CA GLN A 207 -15.83 -3.59 -20.16
C GLN A 207 -17.24 -3.00 -20.23
N TYR A 208 -17.40 -1.72 -19.91
CA TYR A 208 -18.68 -1.01 -19.92
C TYR A 208 -18.59 0.24 -20.80
N ASP A 209 -19.72 0.65 -21.36
CA ASP A 209 -19.92 1.94 -22.04
C ASP A 209 -20.37 2.98 -21.02
N CYS A 210 -19.52 3.96 -20.71
CA CYS A 210 -19.80 5.05 -19.78
C CYS A 210 -20.25 6.30 -20.54
N ALA A 211 -21.31 6.96 -20.05
CA ALA A 211 -21.78 8.20 -20.62
C ALA A 211 -20.72 9.31 -20.50
N MET A 212 -20.49 10.03 -21.60
CA MET A 212 -19.57 11.17 -21.71
C MET A 212 -20.37 12.49 -21.80
N ASN A 213 -19.70 13.62 -21.89
CA ASN A 213 -20.30 14.96 -21.86
C ASN A 213 -21.22 15.23 -23.08
N GLU A 214 -21.00 14.52 -24.18
CA GLU A 214 -21.78 14.58 -25.41
C GLU A 214 -23.10 13.78 -25.30
N THR A 215 -23.25 12.93 -24.27
CA THR A 215 -24.49 12.19 -24.02
C THR A 215 -25.70 13.14 -24.01
N LEU A 216 -26.74 12.75 -24.74
CA LEU A 216 -28.00 13.51 -24.85
C LEU A 216 -28.76 13.60 -23.53
N ASN A 217 -28.68 12.57 -22.69
CA ASN A 217 -29.26 12.58 -21.35
C ASN A 217 -28.32 13.31 -20.38
N ALA A 218 -28.59 14.59 -20.11
CA ALA A 218 -27.79 15.40 -19.21
C ALA A 218 -27.70 14.84 -17.77
N ALA A 219 -28.61 13.95 -17.36
CA ALA A 219 -28.55 13.31 -16.05
C ALA A 219 -27.51 12.18 -15.95
N ASP A 220 -27.06 11.65 -17.09
CA ASP A 220 -26.08 10.54 -17.13
C ASP A 220 -24.64 11.03 -17.30
N ARG A 221 -24.46 12.32 -17.63
CA ARG A 221 -23.13 12.91 -17.86
C ARG A 221 -22.25 12.81 -16.62
N PRO A 222 -20.91 12.66 -16.79
CA PRO A 222 -19.98 12.67 -15.67
C PRO A 222 -20.12 13.94 -14.84
N SER A 223 -20.00 13.82 -13.53
CA SER A 223 -19.98 14.99 -12.64
C SER A 223 -19.07 14.80 -11.43
N LEU A 224 -18.44 15.89 -11.02
CA LEU A 224 -17.61 15.94 -9.82
C LEU A 224 -18.36 16.68 -8.72
N ARG A 225 -18.64 16.00 -7.61
CA ARG A 225 -19.24 16.59 -6.42
C ARG A 225 -18.16 16.87 -5.38
N VAL A 226 -17.99 18.14 -5.01
CA VAL A 226 -16.95 18.60 -4.08
C VAL A 226 -17.59 19.29 -2.88
N ASP A 227 -17.19 18.90 -1.67
CA ASP A 227 -17.53 19.57 -0.42
C ASP A 227 -16.28 20.27 0.13
N SER A 228 -16.32 21.60 0.21
CA SER A 228 -15.16 22.43 0.52
C SER A 228 -15.46 23.55 1.52
N SER A 229 -14.40 24.14 2.08
CA SER A 229 -14.45 25.38 2.87
C SER A 229 -13.23 26.25 2.63
N THR A 230 -13.33 27.54 2.94
CA THR A 230 -12.22 28.51 2.82
C THR A 230 -11.26 28.48 4.01
N THR A 231 -11.37 27.46 4.86
CA THR A 231 -10.42 27.22 5.95
C THR A 231 -9.11 26.70 5.37
N THR A 232 -8.00 27.01 6.03
CA THR A 232 -6.69 26.49 5.62
C THR A 232 -6.64 24.97 5.76
N ALA A 233 -6.34 24.28 4.65
CA ALA A 233 -6.10 22.84 4.66
C ALA A 233 -4.94 22.46 5.59
N GLY A 234 -5.04 21.28 6.20
CA GLY A 234 -4.01 20.71 7.05
C GLY A 234 -2.87 20.07 6.25
N SER A 235 -2.15 19.17 6.92
CA SER A 235 -0.99 18.45 6.35
C SER A 235 -1.27 16.99 6.03
N GLY A 236 -2.47 16.50 6.33
CA GLY A 236 -2.85 15.11 6.12
C GLY A 236 -2.69 14.21 7.35
N GLY A 237 -1.96 14.66 8.37
CA GLY A 237 -1.58 13.81 9.50
C GLY A 237 -0.40 12.90 9.14
N GLN A 238 -0.13 11.90 9.97
CA GLN A 238 0.97 10.94 9.76
C GLN A 238 0.63 9.57 10.33
N ILE A 239 1.18 8.52 9.71
CA ILE A 239 1.17 7.14 10.24
C ILE A 239 2.51 6.45 9.95
N SER A 240 3.04 5.72 10.93
CA SER A 240 4.33 5.01 10.87
C SER A 240 4.18 3.53 11.23
N PRO A 241 3.92 2.66 10.24
CA PRO A 241 3.78 1.22 10.41
C PRO A 241 5.03 0.59 11.05
N ASN A 242 4.84 -0.44 11.88
CA ASN A 242 5.96 -1.16 12.54
C ASN A 242 5.66 -2.62 12.85
N PHE A 243 4.73 -3.24 12.12
CA PHE A 243 4.33 -4.65 12.34
C PHE A 243 5.23 -5.66 11.64
N VAL A 244 5.92 -5.23 10.57
CA VAL A 244 6.84 -6.04 9.78
C VAL A 244 7.91 -5.13 9.18
N ASP A 245 9.13 -5.64 9.09
CA ASP A 245 10.20 -4.98 8.33
C ASP A 245 9.95 -5.19 6.83
N ASP A 246 10.36 -4.23 6.00
CA ASP A 246 10.11 -4.29 4.56
C ASP A 246 10.80 -5.51 3.92
N GLY A 247 10.02 -6.33 3.21
CA GLY A 247 10.46 -7.57 2.58
C GLY A 247 10.65 -8.76 3.53
N ALA A 248 10.36 -8.61 4.82
CA ALA A 248 10.50 -9.69 5.80
C ALA A 248 9.33 -10.69 5.73
N PRO A 249 9.54 -11.95 6.13
CA PRO A 249 8.45 -12.91 6.30
C PRO A 249 7.56 -12.51 7.46
N LEU A 250 6.25 -12.56 7.26
CA LEU A 250 5.28 -12.32 8.33
C LEU A 250 4.86 -13.65 8.97
N MET A 251 5.34 -13.86 10.20
CA MET A 251 5.26 -15.16 10.90
C MET A 251 4.29 -15.13 12.07
N SER A 252 3.63 -16.27 12.30
CA SER A 252 2.87 -16.50 13.53
C SER A 252 3.83 -16.62 14.72
N GLY A 253 3.36 -16.36 15.94
CA GLY A 253 4.18 -16.48 17.15
C GLY A 253 4.44 -17.91 17.65
N ASP A 254 4.03 -18.93 16.91
CA ASP A 254 4.02 -20.33 17.34
C ASP A 254 5.36 -21.06 17.14
N PHE A 255 5.60 -22.16 17.86
CA PHE A 255 6.83 -22.94 17.66
C PHE A 255 6.96 -23.53 16.24
N ILE A 256 5.81 -23.87 15.64
CA ILE A 256 5.75 -24.34 14.27
C ILE A 256 5.89 -23.12 13.37
N LEU A 257 6.90 -23.13 12.50
CA LEU A 257 7.04 -22.08 11.50
C LEU A 257 5.81 -22.10 10.59
N SER A 258 5.05 -21.02 10.64
CA SER A 258 3.92 -20.78 9.75
C SER A 258 3.69 -19.28 9.63
N ALA A 259 3.25 -18.84 8.45
CA ALA A 259 2.89 -17.46 8.20
C ALA A 259 1.74 -16.98 9.11
N ASP A 260 1.71 -15.70 9.44
CA ASP A 260 0.54 -15.08 10.11
C ASP A 260 -0.46 -14.58 9.06
N LEU A 261 -1.52 -15.36 8.85
CA LEU A 261 -2.55 -15.09 7.84
C LEU A 261 -3.63 -14.12 8.31
N THR A 262 -3.67 -13.75 9.59
CA THR A 262 -4.62 -12.79 10.17
C THR A 262 -3.91 -11.85 11.13
N PRO A 263 -2.92 -11.07 10.64
CA PRO A 263 -2.05 -10.33 11.52
C PRO A 263 -2.75 -9.11 12.14
N SER A 264 -2.16 -8.63 13.23
CA SER A 264 -2.42 -7.30 13.77
C SER A 264 -1.41 -6.32 13.19
N MET A 265 -1.86 -5.47 12.25
CA MET A 265 -1.01 -4.48 11.61
C MET A 265 -0.88 -3.25 12.51
N THR A 266 0.23 -3.16 13.22
CA THR A 266 0.58 -2.10 14.18
C THR A 266 1.30 -0.89 13.57
N TRP A 267 1.17 0.26 14.25
CA TRP A 267 1.96 1.47 14.00
C TRP A 267 2.46 2.10 15.32
N SER A 268 3.61 2.77 15.24
CA SER A 268 4.30 3.40 16.37
C SER A 268 4.15 4.94 16.39
N GLY A 269 3.78 5.52 15.26
CA GLY A 269 3.49 6.95 15.11
C GLY A 269 2.15 7.15 14.43
N PHE A 270 1.30 8.01 15.01
CA PHE A 270 0.02 8.39 14.46
C PHE A 270 -0.33 9.83 14.88
N SER A 271 -0.73 10.63 13.91
CA SER A 271 -1.30 11.96 14.10
C SER A 271 -2.47 12.09 13.13
N GLY A 272 -3.68 12.18 13.65
CA GLY A 272 -4.87 12.26 12.82
C GLY A 272 -6.16 11.98 13.59
N ILE A 273 -7.27 12.04 12.87
CA ILE A 273 -8.62 11.66 13.32
C ILE A 273 -9.07 10.32 12.72
N MET A 274 -8.44 9.87 11.62
CA MET A 274 -8.76 8.62 10.94
C MET A 274 -7.48 7.95 10.44
N ALA A 275 -7.45 6.61 10.45
CA ALA A 275 -6.45 5.80 9.75
C ALA A 275 -7.13 5.01 8.63
N GLU A 276 -6.47 4.89 7.50
CA GLU A 276 -6.88 4.05 6.37
C GLU A 276 -5.72 3.11 6.00
N VAL A 277 -6.06 1.85 5.75
CA VAL A 277 -5.12 0.76 5.43
C VAL A 277 -5.65 0.03 4.22
N GLN A 278 -4.80 -0.20 3.24
CA GLN A 278 -5.10 -1.05 2.08
C GLN A 278 -4.01 -2.09 1.91
N LEU A 279 -4.40 -3.29 1.49
CA LEU A 279 -3.47 -4.34 1.05
C LEU A 279 -3.73 -4.72 -0.40
N SER A 280 -2.71 -5.28 -1.04
CA SER A 280 -2.76 -5.79 -2.41
C SER A 280 -1.69 -6.87 -2.61
N LEU A 281 -1.89 -7.72 -3.60
CA LEU A 281 -0.88 -8.64 -4.13
C LEU A 281 0.05 -7.98 -5.16
N ASP A 282 -0.20 -6.70 -5.49
CA ASP A 282 0.54 -5.93 -6.49
C ASP A 282 1.02 -4.60 -5.90
N ASP A 283 2.23 -4.18 -6.25
CA ASP A 283 2.85 -2.95 -5.71
C ASP A 283 2.20 -1.68 -6.25
N GLY A 284 1.51 -1.76 -7.39
CA GLY A 284 0.66 -0.73 -7.96
C GLY A 284 -0.73 -0.63 -7.30
N PHE A 285 -1.06 -1.52 -6.36
CA PHE A 285 -2.37 -1.61 -5.70
C PHE A 285 -3.55 -1.76 -6.68
N LYS A 286 -3.31 -2.43 -7.81
CA LYS A 286 -4.27 -2.70 -8.87
C LYS A 286 -4.07 -4.12 -9.41
N SER A 287 -4.68 -5.10 -8.76
CA SER A 287 -4.62 -6.51 -9.17
C SER A 287 -6.00 -7.16 -9.28
N GLU A 288 -6.19 -8.03 -10.27
CA GLU A 288 -7.40 -8.87 -10.40
C GLU A 288 -7.46 -10.00 -9.37
N GLN A 289 -6.33 -10.28 -8.72
CA GLN A 289 -6.20 -11.33 -7.70
C GLN A 289 -6.46 -10.81 -6.28
N ASP A 290 -6.59 -9.48 -6.12
CA ASP A 290 -6.84 -8.87 -4.82
C ASP A 290 -8.19 -9.30 -4.23
N ASN A 291 -8.20 -9.55 -2.92
CA ASN A 291 -9.44 -9.51 -2.18
C ASN A 291 -9.83 -8.05 -1.95
N TYR A 292 -10.88 -7.58 -2.65
CA TYR A 292 -11.35 -6.20 -2.56
C TYR A 292 -11.91 -5.78 -1.19
N ASN A 293 -11.99 -6.69 -0.21
CA ASN A 293 -12.27 -6.34 1.18
C ASN A 293 -11.04 -5.78 1.93
N TRP A 294 -9.83 -5.88 1.38
CA TRP A 294 -8.59 -5.38 1.98
C TRP A 294 -8.46 -3.84 1.92
N LEU A 295 -9.53 -3.14 2.27
CA LEU A 295 -9.58 -1.69 2.45
C LEU A 295 -10.30 -1.39 3.76
N TYR A 296 -9.53 -0.95 4.75
CA TYR A 296 -9.99 -0.67 6.10
C TYR A 296 -9.83 0.81 6.42
N ASN A 297 -10.82 1.39 7.08
CA ASN A 297 -10.71 2.72 7.66
C ASN A 297 -11.35 2.72 9.06
N SER A 298 -10.78 3.51 9.96
CA SER A 298 -11.18 3.50 11.37
C SER A 298 -12.61 3.98 11.64
N ASP A 299 -13.23 4.69 10.69
CA ASP A 299 -14.61 5.17 10.83
C ASP A 299 -15.63 4.06 10.54
N MET A 300 -15.45 3.33 9.45
CA MET A 300 -16.35 2.26 9.01
C MET A 300 -16.05 0.93 9.70
N HIS A 301 -14.78 0.68 10.03
CA HIS A 301 -14.29 -0.58 10.60
C HIS A 301 -13.82 -0.41 12.05
N ALA A 302 -14.46 0.48 12.81
CA ALA A 302 -14.04 0.86 14.16
C ALA A 302 -13.77 -0.32 15.11
N SER A 303 -14.45 -1.47 14.94
CA SER A 303 -14.23 -2.66 15.76
C SER A 303 -12.90 -3.38 15.49
N SER A 304 -12.30 -3.19 14.32
CA SER A 304 -11.02 -3.78 13.95
C SER A 304 -9.84 -2.89 14.34
N PHE A 305 -10.07 -1.62 14.67
CA PHE A 305 -9.03 -0.65 15.00
C PHE A 305 -8.90 -0.46 16.52
N THR A 306 -7.65 -0.41 16.99
CA THR A 306 -7.32 0.00 18.35
C THR A 306 -6.39 1.21 18.31
N PHE A 307 -6.71 2.25 19.09
CA PHE A 307 -5.86 3.43 19.24
C PHE A 307 -5.42 3.62 20.70
N SER A 308 -4.13 3.94 20.89
CA SER A 308 -3.53 4.28 22.18
C SER A 308 -2.51 5.42 21.99
N GLY A 309 -3.00 6.66 22.12
CA GLY A 309 -2.19 7.85 21.87
C GLY A 309 -1.71 7.91 20.41
N THR A 310 -0.40 7.83 20.21
CA THR A 310 0.24 7.81 18.87
C THR A 310 0.47 6.40 18.33
N THR A 311 0.06 5.36 19.05
CA THR A 311 0.20 3.96 18.66
C THR A 311 -1.16 3.34 18.39
N GLY A 312 -1.19 2.25 17.65
CA GLY A 312 -2.43 1.53 17.39
C GLY A 312 -2.22 0.32 16.51
N SER A 313 -3.33 -0.34 16.17
CA SER A 313 -3.35 -1.50 15.30
C SER A 313 -4.66 -1.63 14.54
N VAL A 314 -4.62 -2.37 13.44
CA VAL A 314 -5.80 -2.94 12.78
C VAL A 314 -5.66 -4.46 12.70
N ASP A 315 -6.68 -5.18 13.15
CA ASP A 315 -6.70 -6.65 13.08
C ASP A 315 -7.39 -7.11 11.79
N ILE A 316 -6.71 -7.97 11.03
CA ILE A 316 -7.28 -8.58 9.82
C ILE A 316 -8.23 -9.71 10.23
N PRO A 317 -9.53 -9.64 9.87
CA PRO A 317 -10.48 -10.67 10.26
C PRO A 317 -10.26 -11.96 9.46
N SER A 318 -10.61 -13.10 10.05
CA SER A 318 -10.51 -14.42 9.39
C SER A 318 -11.28 -14.55 8.06
N SER A 319 -12.27 -13.69 7.80
CA SER A 319 -12.98 -13.65 6.52
C SER A 319 -12.15 -13.07 5.38
N ASP A 320 -11.14 -12.28 5.71
CA ASP A 320 -10.23 -11.62 4.77
C ASP A 320 -8.79 -12.13 4.98
N ALA A 321 -8.65 -13.34 5.54
CA ALA A 321 -7.36 -13.96 5.81
C ALA A 321 -6.53 -14.06 4.53
N PHE A 322 -5.21 -13.95 4.70
CA PHE A 322 -4.26 -14.08 3.61
C PHE A 322 -4.02 -15.54 3.23
N GLU A 323 -3.28 -15.73 2.14
CA GLU A 323 -2.91 -17.06 1.66
C GLU A 323 -1.41 -17.30 1.86
N ASN A 324 -1.04 -18.56 2.10
CA ASN A 324 0.38 -18.94 2.13
C ASN A 324 0.98 -18.82 0.73
N GLY A 325 2.28 -18.54 0.68
CA GLY A 325 3.06 -18.41 -0.55
C GLY A 325 2.92 -17.07 -1.26
N THR A 326 2.17 -16.11 -0.73
CA THR A 326 1.95 -14.82 -1.40
C THR A 326 2.93 -13.73 -0.97
N TYR A 327 3.23 -12.85 -1.91
CA TYR A 327 3.87 -11.56 -1.66
C TYR A 327 2.78 -10.50 -1.50
N MET A 328 2.84 -9.74 -0.40
CA MET A 328 1.81 -8.79 -0.02
C MET A 328 2.40 -7.37 0.05
N HIS A 329 1.67 -6.42 -0.49
CA HIS A 329 1.92 -5.00 -0.37
C HIS A 329 0.88 -4.38 0.54
N TYR A 330 1.29 -3.43 1.37
CA TYR A 330 0.39 -2.65 2.20
C TYR A 330 0.69 -1.18 2.07
N ARG A 331 -0.34 -0.35 2.27
CA ARG A 331 -0.20 1.08 2.44
C ARG A 331 -1.12 1.59 3.53
N MET A 332 -0.63 2.56 4.30
CA MET A 332 -1.38 3.21 5.36
C MET A 332 -1.31 4.72 5.20
N ARG A 333 -2.42 5.41 5.47
CA ARG A 333 -2.44 6.87 5.59
C ARG A 333 -3.32 7.33 6.74
N ALA A 334 -3.06 8.53 7.21
CA ALA A 334 -3.90 9.22 8.18
C ALA A 334 -4.75 10.30 7.50
N MET A 335 -5.79 10.76 8.21
CA MET A 335 -6.48 12.02 7.94
C MET A 335 -6.33 12.92 9.16
N ASP A 336 -6.03 14.21 8.96
CA ASP A 336 -5.97 15.17 10.07
C ASP A 336 -7.34 15.79 10.41
N SER A 337 -7.38 16.61 11.45
CA SER A 337 -8.62 17.25 11.93
C SER A 337 -9.27 18.22 10.93
N THR A 338 -8.58 18.59 9.85
CA THR A 338 -9.16 19.42 8.77
C THR A 338 -9.87 18.57 7.71
N GLY A 339 -9.78 17.24 7.78
CA GLY A 339 -10.27 16.33 6.75
C GLY A 339 -9.27 16.09 5.62
N THR A 340 -8.05 16.63 5.72
CA THR A 340 -6.99 16.43 4.72
C THR A 340 -6.39 15.03 4.92
N LEU A 341 -6.21 14.28 3.83
CA LEU A 341 -5.52 12.99 3.81
C LEU A 341 -4.02 13.18 3.62
N SER A 342 -3.22 12.36 4.30
CA SER A 342 -1.78 12.27 4.07
C SER A 342 -1.45 11.40 2.85
N SER A 343 -0.22 11.54 2.34
CA SER A 343 0.34 10.57 1.39
C SER A 343 0.38 9.17 2.01
N TRP A 344 0.33 8.16 1.15
CA TRP A 344 0.49 6.77 1.56
C TRP A 344 1.90 6.51 2.11
N THR A 345 1.96 5.81 3.24
CA THR A 345 3.17 5.12 3.72
C THR A 345 3.02 3.65 3.36
N SER A 346 3.87 3.15 2.46
CA SER A 346 3.79 1.79 1.93
C SER A 346 4.92 0.91 2.42
N GLY A 347 4.72 -0.40 2.35
CA GLY A 347 5.73 -1.43 2.55
C GLY A 347 5.25 -2.77 2.01
N ASN A 348 6.08 -3.79 2.13
CA ASN A 348 5.79 -5.13 1.68
C ASN A 348 6.27 -6.19 2.67
N PHE A 349 5.68 -7.38 2.57
CA PHE A 349 6.03 -8.56 3.33
C PHE A 349 5.60 -9.79 2.53
N PHE A 350 6.09 -10.97 2.89
CA PHE A 350 5.62 -12.20 2.27
C PHE A 350 5.20 -13.22 3.32
N LEU A 351 4.36 -14.16 2.91
CA LEU A 351 3.74 -15.16 3.77
C LEU A 351 4.30 -16.52 3.34
N PRO A 352 5.34 -17.07 4.00
CA PRO A 352 5.99 -18.26 3.48
C PRO A 352 5.09 -19.50 3.60
N SER A 353 5.12 -20.35 2.58
CA SER A 353 4.49 -21.67 2.62
C SER A 353 5.44 -22.70 3.22
N HIS A 354 5.38 -22.90 4.54
CA HIS A 354 6.19 -23.93 5.21
C HIS A 354 5.50 -25.31 5.22
N ASP A 355 6.24 -26.37 4.88
CA ASP A 355 5.85 -27.75 5.17
C ASP A 355 6.66 -28.29 6.38
N VAL A 356 6.12 -28.07 7.57
CA VAL A 356 6.80 -28.40 8.84
C VAL A 356 6.33 -29.74 9.39
N THR A 357 7.27 -30.65 9.64
CA THR A 357 7.03 -31.93 10.32
C THR A 357 7.43 -31.85 11.80
N LEU A 358 6.51 -32.22 12.70
CA LEU A 358 6.79 -32.36 14.13
C LEU A 358 7.40 -33.73 14.46
N ASN A 359 8.51 -33.74 15.18
CA ASN A 359 9.25 -34.98 15.50
C ASN A 359 8.82 -35.64 16.82
N ASN A 360 7.81 -35.11 17.51
CA ASN A 360 7.30 -35.59 18.82
C ASN A 360 8.34 -35.65 19.96
N ASP A 361 9.49 -35.00 19.79
CA ASP A 361 10.57 -34.88 20.78
C ASP A 361 10.85 -33.42 21.19
N GLY A 362 9.99 -32.50 20.76
CA GLY A 362 10.15 -31.06 20.96
C GLY A 362 10.93 -30.37 19.83
N THR A 363 11.26 -31.09 18.75
CA THR A 363 11.87 -30.54 17.54
C THR A 363 10.88 -30.55 16.37
N ALA A 364 11.16 -29.70 15.39
CA ALA A 364 10.46 -29.63 14.12
C ALA A 364 11.49 -29.64 13.00
N SER A 365 11.14 -30.29 11.89
CA SER A 365 11.95 -30.36 10.67
C SER A 365 11.19 -29.71 9.53
N ILE A 366 11.92 -29.01 8.67
CA ILE A 366 11.42 -28.41 7.45
C ILE A 366 12.36 -28.78 6.30
N THR A 367 11.79 -29.01 5.12
CA THR A 367 12.52 -29.15 3.87
C THR A 367 12.05 -28.03 2.96
N VAL A 368 12.99 -27.32 2.35
CA VAL A 368 12.73 -26.15 1.51
C VAL A 368 13.58 -26.28 0.25
N ASP A 369 12.91 -26.40 -0.88
CA ASP A 369 13.50 -26.35 -2.22
C ASP A 369 13.67 -24.88 -2.69
N VAL A 370 14.05 -24.70 -3.95
CA VAL A 370 14.44 -23.41 -4.53
C VAL A 370 13.35 -22.33 -4.40
N ASP A 371 12.08 -22.69 -4.62
CA ASP A 371 10.92 -21.79 -4.71
C ASP A 371 9.75 -22.21 -3.80
N ASP A 372 10.01 -23.04 -2.79
CA ASP A 372 8.96 -23.61 -1.92
C ASP A 372 8.26 -22.58 -1.03
N LEU A 373 8.93 -21.49 -0.67
CA LEU A 373 8.40 -20.51 0.29
C LEU A 373 7.35 -19.59 -0.36
N SER A 374 7.53 -19.21 -1.62
CA SER A 374 6.62 -18.35 -2.38
C SER A 374 6.97 -18.41 -3.86
N THR A 375 5.97 -18.25 -4.73
CA THR A 375 6.16 -18.21 -6.19
C THR A 375 7.03 -17.06 -6.66
N ASP A 376 7.10 -15.98 -5.87
CA ASP A 376 7.80 -14.75 -6.21
C ASP A 376 9.11 -14.59 -5.44
N PHE A 377 9.55 -15.62 -4.74
CA PHE A 377 10.77 -15.62 -3.93
C PHE A 377 11.63 -16.87 -4.16
N VAL A 378 12.89 -16.64 -4.52
CA VAL A 378 13.90 -17.70 -4.66
C VAL A 378 14.65 -17.84 -3.35
N PHE A 379 14.43 -18.94 -2.63
CA PHE A 379 15.10 -19.24 -1.36
C PHE A 379 16.56 -19.67 -1.57
N ILE A 380 16.81 -20.47 -2.61
CA ILE A 380 18.13 -20.96 -2.97
C ILE A 380 18.52 -20.37 -4.32
N GLU A 381 19.41 -19.39 -4.32
CA GLU A 381 20.04 -18.93 -5.55
C GLU A 381 21.29 -19.76 -5.83
N ASP A 382 21.55 -20.05 -7.10
CA ASP A 382 22.70 -20.85 -7.51
C ASP A 382 23.37 -20.36 -8.81
N ALA A 383 24.70 -20.45 -8.85
CA ALA A 383 25.43 -20.11 -10.08
C ALA A 383 26.79 -20.80 -10.15
N VAL A 384 27.31 -20.98 -11.36
CA VAL A 384 28.65 -21.56 -11.58
C VAL A 384 29.64 -20.50 -12.04
N ALA A 385 30.76 -20.38 -11.32
CA ALA A 385 31.94 -19.68 -11.79
C ALA A 385 32.83 -20.66 -12.56
N ASP A 386 32.92 -20.56 -13.89
CA ASP A 386 33.70 -21.47 -14.72
C ASP A 386 34.96 -20.82 -15.35
N GLU A 387 36.13 -21.36 -15.02
CA GLU A 387 37.40 -20.89 -15.58
C GLU A 387 37.55 -21.18 -17.10
N HIS A 388 36.81 -22.15 -17.62
CA HIS A 388 36.82 -22.47 -19.06
C HIS A 388 36.15 -21.36 -19.87
N SER A 389 35.11 -20.72 -19.33
CA SER A 389 34.42 -19.57 -19.92
C SER A 389 34.31 -18.39 -18.96
N LYS A 390 35.41 -17.63 -18.85
CA LYS A 390 35.62 -16.64 -17.77
C LYS A 390 34.62 -15.47 -17.68
N ASN A 391 33.88 -15.21 -18.75
CA ASN A 391 32.92 -14.10 -18.84
C ASN A 391 31.46 -14.58 -19.04
N THR A 392 31.22 -15.89 -19.01
CA THR A 392 29.87 -16.43 -19.17
C THR A 392 29.20 -16.50 -17.81
N ASN A 393 27.96 -16.01 -17.74
CA ASN A 393 27.07 -16.23 -16.61
C ASN A 393 26.32 -17.55 -16.80
N TYR A 394 26.17 -18.29 -15.71
CA TYR A 394 25.52 -19.59 -15.68
C TYR A 394 24.33 -19.65 -14.72
N GLY A 395 23.84 -18.51 -14.21
CA GLY A 395 22.74 -18.46 -13.22
C GLY A 395 21.37 -18.90 -13.73
N SER A 396 21.22 -19.18 -15.03
CA SER A 396 20.01 -19.78 -15.61
C SER A 396 20.21 -21.25 -16.03
N SER A 397 21.33 -21.86 -15.62
CA SER A 397 21.65 -23.23 -15.99
C SER A 397 20.83 -24.20 -15.14
N THR A 398 20.23 -25.20 -15.76
CA THR A 398 19.44 -26.22 -15.04
C THR A 398 20.30 -27.22 -14.25
N THR A 399 21.63 -27.12 -14.33
CA THR A 399 22.58 -28.00 -13.64
C THR A 399 23.83 -27.22 -13.26
N LEU A 400 24.34 -27.47 -12.06
CA LEU A 400 25.61 -26.95 -11.57
C LEU A 400 26.76 -27.90 -11.91
N GLU A 401 27.86 -27.39 -12.49
CA GLU A 401 29.06 -28.17 -12.78
C GLU A 401 30.18 -27.84 -11.77
N ALA A 402 30.52 -28.79 -10.90
CA ALA A 402 31.76 -28.78 -10.13
C ALA A 402 32.84 -29.58 -10.85
N LYS A 403 33.91 -28.92 -11.30
CA LYS A 403 34.92 -29.53 -12.16
C LYS A 403 36.32 -29.11 -11.78
N LEU A 404 37.23 -30.07 -11.84
CA LEU A 404 38.66 -29.82 -11.78
C LEU A 404 39.34 -30.58 -12.91
N SER A 405 39.94 -29.84 -13.84
CA SER A 405 40.82 -30.36 -14.88
C SER A 405 42.29 -30.14 -14.49
N SER A 406 43.23 -30.50 -15.37
CA SER A 406 44.66 -30.31 -15.10
C SER A 406 45.07 -28.86 -14.86
N ASN A 407 44.29 -27.88 -15.34
CA ASN A 407 44.67 -26.47 -15.33
C ASN A 407 43.51 -25.48 -15.18
N LYS A 408 42.28 -25.96 -15.00
CA LYS A 408 41.07 -25.13 -14.91
C LYS A 408 40.05 -25.78 -14.01
N GLU A 409 39.26 -24.97 -13.32
CA GLU A 409 38.19 -25.42 -12.44
C GLU A 409 36.85 -24.69 -12.71
N SER A 410 35.76 -25.28 -12.24
CA SER A 410 34.46 -24.62 -12.11
C SER A 410 33.92 -24.81 -10.69
N ILE A 411 33.34 -23.76 -10.14
CA ILE A 411 32.96 -23.66 -8.73
C ILE A 411 31.47 -23.28 -8.66
N PRO A 412 30.58 -24.19 -8.24
CA PRO A 412 29.20 -23.84 -7.89
C PRO A 412 29.16 -22.95 -6.65
N HIS A 413 28.24 -22.00 -6.66
CA HIS A 413 27.94 -21.10 -5.56
C HIS A 413 26.47 -21.24 -5.23
N PHE A 414 26.15 -21.27 -3.93
CA PHE A 414 24.79 -21.28 -3.40
C PHE A 414 24.62 -20.10 -2.45
N ARG A 415 23.43 -19.49 -2.45
CA ARG A 415 23.03 -18.50 -1.46
C ARG A 415 21.66 -18.90 -0.92
N LEU A 416 21.58 -19.07 0.39
CA LEU A 416 20.38 -19.44 1.12
C LEU A 416 19.88 -18.20 1.87
N SER A 417 18.65 -17.79 1.61
CA SER A 417 18.04 -16.63 2.26
C SER A 417 17.39 -17.04 3.59
N PHE A 418 18.21 -17.37 4.60
CA PHE A 418 17.73 -17.88 5.90
C PHE A 418 16.80 -16.92 6.64
N ASP A 419 16.95 -15.62 6.43
CA ASP A 419 16.05 -14.58 6.92
C ASP A 419 14.61 -14.80 6.41
N ALA A 420 14.46 -15.36 5.22
CA ALA A 420 13.16 -15.64 4.62
C ALA A 420 12.43 -16.84 5.24
N LEU A 421 13.12 -17.70 5.99
CA LEU A 421 12.46 -18.79 6.74
C LEU A 421 11.56 -18.27 7.86
N GLY A 422 11.78 -17.02 8.31
CA GLY A 422 11.02 -16.46 9.42
C GLY A 422 11.30 -17.15 10.75
N MET A 423 12.53 -17.63 10.95
CA MET A 423 12.91 -18.29 12.18
C MET A 423 12.79 -17.34 13.38
N HIS A 424 12.18 -17.82 14.45
CA HIS A 424 12.03 -17.03 15.66
C HIS A 424 13.39 -16.80 16.31
N SER A 425 13.60 -15.61 16.87
CA SER A 425 14.88 -15.25 17.53
C SER A 425 15.29 -16.17 18.69
N ASN A 426 14.37 -16.96 19.22
CA ASN A 426 14.59 -17.96 20.27
C ASN A 426 14.67 -19.41 19.74
N ALA A 427 14.57 -19.63 18.43
CA ALA A 427 14.76 -20.94 17.82
C ALA A 427 16.26 -21.31 17.79
N THR A 428 16.56 -22.61 17.81
CA THR A 428 17.92 -23.12 17.69
C THR A 428 17.94 -24.21 16.63
N ILE A 429 18.80 -24.06 15.63
CA ILE A 429 19.04 -25.09 14.61
C ILE A 429 19.81 -26.23 15.29
N LEU A 430 19.26 -27.44 15.24
CA LEU A 430 19.91 -28.64 15.78
C LEU A 430 20.65 -29.44 14.72
N ASP A 431 20.14 -29.41 13.49
CA ASP A 431 20.66 -30.11 12.33
C ASP A 431 20.22 -29.32 11.08
N ALA A 432 21.13 -29.18 10.12
CA ALA A 432 20.85 -28.57 8.82
C ALA A 432 21.71 -29.24 7.74
N SER A 433 21.11 -29.58 6.61
CA SER A 433 21.80 -30.16 5.46
C SER A 433 21.44 -29.46 4.16
N LEU A 434 22.41 -29.38 3.23
CA LEU A 434 22.15 -29.07 1.83
C LEU A 434 22.16 -30.37 1.04
N ASP A 435 21.00 -30.78 0.56
CA ASP A 435 20.82 -32.00 -0.20
C ASP A 435 20.92 -31.71 -1.71
N LEU A 436 21.74 -32.47 -2.44
CA LEU A 436 21.94 -32.33 -3.88
C LEU A 436 21.77 -33.68 -4.58
N THR A 437 21.05 -33.66 -5.71
CA THR A 437 20.94 -34.81 -6.61
C THR A 437 21.88 -34.65 -7.80
N ARG A 438 22.76 -35.63 -7.98
CA ARG A 438 23.69 -35.67 -9.09
C ARG A 438 22.99 -36.00 -10.41
N SER A 439 23.18 -35.13 -11.41
CA SER A 439 22.76 -35.42 -12.79
C SER A 439 23.73 -36.35 -13.52
N THR A 440 25.04 -36.04 -13.50
CA THR A 440 26.09 -36.88 -14.11
C THR A 440 27.39 -36.76 -13.32
N SER A 441 28.29 -37.75 -13.47
CA SER A 441 29.67 -37.63 -12.99
C SER A 441 30.66 -38.26 -13.97
N SER A 442 31.90 -37.79 -13.91
CA SER A 442 33.04 -38.46 -14.52
C SER A 442 34.26 -38.37 -13.62
N GLY A 443 35.09 -39.40 -13.61
CA GLY A 443 36.25 -39.48 -12.71
C GLY A 443 35.87 -39.71 -11.25
N THR A 444 36.80 -39.38 -10.34
CA THR A 444 36.66 -39.61 -8.89
C THR A 444 36.81 -38.29 -8.13
N ALA A 445 35.86 -37.38 -8.33
CA ALA A 445 35.87 -36.08 -7.64
C ALA A 445 35.45 -36.23 -6.17
N THR A 446 36.18 -35.57 -5.28
CA THR A 446 35.79 -35.34 -3.89
C THR A 446 35.37 -33.88 -3.77
N LEU A 447 34.21 -33.65 -3.18
CA LEU A 447 33.61 -32.34 -2.98
C LEU A 447 33.82 -31.89 -1.54
N ALA A 448 33.84 -30.58 -1.37
CA ALA A 448 33.85 -29.91 -0.08
C ALA A 448 32.99 -28.67 -0.18
N LEU A 449 32.26 -28.36 0.89
CA LEU A 449 31.50 -27.14 1.03
C LEU A 449 32.33 -26.14 1.83
N HIS A 450 32.33 -24.89 1.37
CA HIS A 450 33.02 -23.79 2.00
C HIS A 450 32.04 -22.64 2.17
N GLU A 451 31.99 -22.08 3.37
CA GLU A 451 31.35 -20.79 3.57
C GLU A 451 32.18 -19.71 2.88
N MET A 452 31.51 -18.68 2.37
CA MET A 452 32.16 -17.53 1.76
C MET A 452 32.11 -16.35 2.72
N ASP A 453 33.23 -15.63 2.85
CA ASP A 453 33.33 -14.42 3.66
C ASP A 453 32.25 -13.39 3.28
N ASN A 454 31.88 -12.49 4.19
CA ASN A 454 30.88 -11.43 3.95
C ASN A 454 31.17 -10.54 2.73
N ASP A 455 32.45 -10.42 2.34
CA ASP A 455 32.86 -9.72 1.11
C ASP A 455 32.57 -10.52 -0.18
N GLY A 456 32.01 -11.71 -0.05
CA GLY A 456 31.73 -12.69 -1.10
C GLY A 456 30.37 -12.57 -1.79
N SER A 457 29.48 -11.70 -1.31
CA SER A 457 28.15 -11.53 -1.89
C SER A 457 28.18 -11.37 -3.42
N TRP A 458 27.36 -12.15 -4.11
CA TRP A 458 27.23 -12.23 -5.57
C TRP A 458 25.76 -12.07 -6.01
N ILE A 459 25.51 -11.93 -7.31
CA ILE A 459 24.17 -11.89 -7.91
C ILE A 459 24.10 -12.97 -8.98
N GLU A 460 23.09 -13.84 -8.90
CA GLU A 460 22.92 -15.02 -9.75
C GLU A 460 23.02 -14.71 -11.24
N GLY A 461 22.26 -13.72 -11.72
CA GLY A 461 22.25 -13.28 -13.12
C GLY A 461 23.51 -12.55 -13.59
N GLU A 462 24.46 -12.26 -12.71
CA GLU A 462 25.67 -11.47 -13.03
C GLU A 462 26.98 -12.22 -12.76
N LEU A 463 26.93 -13.30 -11.99
CA LEU A 463 28.11 -14.06 -11.55
C LEU A 463 28.85 -14.65 -12.76
N THR A 464 30.17 -14.49 -12.77
CA THR A 464 31.09 -15.10 -13.73
C THR A 464 32.39 -15.48 -13.01
N TRP A 465 33.30 -16.22 -13.65
CA TRP A 465 34.63 -16.49 -13.08
C TRP A 465 35.40 -15.23 -12.65
N LEU A 466 35.20 -14.12 -13.36
CA LEU A 466 35.94 -12.88 -13.14
C LEU A 466 35.20 -11.87 -12.26
N ARG A 467 33.88 -11.99 -12.11
CA ARG A 467 33.04 -11.01 -11.42
C ARG A 467 31.96 -11.68 -10.58
N LYS A 468 31.76 -11.17 -9.38
CA LYS A 468 30.66 -11.58 -8.49
C LYS A 468 29.36 -10.81 -8.77
N LYS A 469 29.48 -9.58 -9.26
CA LYS A 469 28.39 -8.66 -9.65
C LYS A 469 28.90 -7.73 -10.74
N THR A 470 28.01 -7.04 -11.44
CA THR A 470 28.35 -6.01 -12.41
C THR A 470 29.31 -4.99 -11.78
N ASN A 471 30.42 -4.72 -12.47
CA ASN A 471 31.51 -3.84 -12.02
C ASN A 471 32.29 -4.28 -10.76
N GLN A 472 32.04 -5.46 -10.19
CA GLN A 472 32.80 -5.98 -9.05
C GLN A 472 33.56 -7.26 -9.41
N TRP A 473 34.89 -7.15 -9.43
CA TRP A 473 35.78 -8.26 -9.74
C TRP A 473 36.10 -9.08 -8.49
N TRP A 474 36.34 -10.37 -8.72
CA TRP A 474 36.95 -11.25 -7.74
C TRP A 474 38.04 -12.10 -8.38
N LYS A 475 38.82 -12.80 -7.57
CA LYS A 475 39.90 -13.66 -8.05
C LYS A 475 39.44 -15.10 -8.04
N SER A 476 39.77 -15.81 -9.12
CA SER A 476 39.61 -17.26 -9.24
C SER A 476 38.21 -17.75 -8.88
N GLY A 477 37.17 -17.14 -9.45
CA GLY A 477 35.78 -17.54 -9.21
C GLY A 477 35.37 -17.52 -7.73
N GLY A 478 35.88 -16.55 -6.95
CA GLY A 478 35.53 -16.40 -5.53
C GLY A 478 36.40 -17.17 -4.55
N ARG A 479 37.31 -18.03 -5.02
CA ARG A 479 38.16 -18.88 -4.16
C ARG A 479 38.96 -18.14 -3.08
N GLY A 480 39.35 -16.90 -3.35
CA GLY A 480 40.08 -16.06 -2.40
C GLY A 480 39.25 -15.56 -1.21
N LEU A 481 37.95 -15.84 -1.19
CA LEU A 481 36.98 -15.42 -0.18
C LEU A 481 36.36 -16.63 0.54
N LEU A 482 36.89 -17.84 0.33
CA LEU A 482 36.39 -19.04 0.98
C LEU A 482 37.01 -19.18 2.37
N SER A 483 36.19 -19.54 3.35
CA SER A 483 36.62 -19.91 4.69
C SER A 483 37.07 -21.38 4.74
N ASN A 484 37.27 -21.91 5.95
CA ASN A 484 37.56 -23.33 6.12
C ASN A 484 36.37 -24.17 5.61
N ALA A 485 36.65 -25.38 5.12
CA ALA A 485 35.57 -26.27 4.70
C ALA A 485 34.64 -26.57 5.88
N SER A 486 33.35 -26.31 5.71
CA SER A 486 32.31 -26.67 6.69
C SER A 486 32.09 -28.18 6.68
N ASP A 487 32.10 -28.77 5.48
CA ASP A 487 32.06 -30.20 5.27
C ASP A 487 32.97 -30.61 4.11
N SER A 488 33.60 -31.78 4.20
CA SER A 488 34.56 -32.24 3.20
C SER A 488 34.63 -33.77 3.12
N GLY A 489 35.06 -34.27 1.96
CA GLY A 489 35.21 -35.71 1.75
C GLY A 489 33.99 -36.37 1.11
N VAL A 490 32.99 -35.57 0.70
CA VAL A 490 31.82 -36.05 -0.03
C VAL A 490 32.26 -36.59 -1.39
N PHE A 491 32.02 -37.87 -1.65
CA PHE A 491 32.40 -38.50 -2.91
C PHE A 491 31.34 -38.22 -3.98
N GLY A 492 31.63 -37.28 -4.89
CA GLY A 492 30.70 -36.92 -5.98
C GLY A 492 30.44 -38.03 -7.00
N SER A 493 31.14 -39.17 -6.90
CA SER A 493 30.96 -40.38 -7.72
C SER A 493 30.47 -41.58 -6.89
N GLN A 494 29.91 -41.34 -5.70
CA GLN A 494 29.34 -42.39 -4.86
C GLN A 494 28.16 -43.12 -5.54
N ILE A 495 27.77 -44.27 -5.00
CA ILE A 495 26.72 -45.13 -5.60
C ILE A 495 25.37 -44.41 -5.67
N SER A 496 25.00 -43.69 -4.60
CA SER A 496 23.80 -42.84 -4.59
C SER A 496 24.01 -41.60 -5.47
N ASP A 497 22.99 -41.22 -6.22
CA ASP A 497 22.98 -39.93 -6.90
C ASP A 497 22.70 -38.78 -5.93
N ASP A 498 22.02 -39.07 -4.81
CA ASP A 498 21.78 -38.10 -3.74
C ASP A 498 22.92 -38.08 -2.73
N PHE A 499 23.33 -36.88 -2.34
CA PHE A 499 24.31 -36.63 -1.28
C PHE A 499 24.01 -35.31 -0.58
N SER A 500 24.50 -35.17 0.65
CA SER A 500 24.26 -33.99 1.47
C SER A 500 25.57 -33.38 1.94
N PHE A 501 25.53 -32.07 2.23
CA PHE A 501 26.56 -31.37 2.99
C PHE A 501 25.97 -30.94 4.34
N ASP A 502 26.72 -31.14 5.42
CA ASP A 502 26.35 -30.64 6.74
C ASP A 502 26.54 -29.11 6.82
N LEU A 503 25.48 -28.41 7.23
CA LEU A 503 25.43 -26.96 7.42
C LEU A 503 25.32 -26.56 8.89
N THR A 504 25.22 -27.52 9.82
CA THR A 504 24.87 -27.25 11.23
C THR A 504 25.87 -26.34 11.94
N THR A 505 27.13 -26.34 11.52
CA THR A 505 28.20 -25.55 12.14
C THR A 505 28.54 -24.25 11.42
N VAL A 506 27.82 -23.94 10.33
CA VAL A 506 28.05 -22.74 9.50
C VAL A 506 27.41 -21.52 10.13
#